data_AF-I4N3P6-F1
#
_entry.id   AF-I4N3P6-F1
#
_cell.length_a   1.000
_cell.length_b   1.000
_cell.length_c   1.000
_cell.angle_alpha   90.00
_cell.angle_beta   90.00
_cell.angle_gamma   90.00
#
_symmetry.space_group_name_H-M   'P 1'
#
loop_
_entity.id
_entity.type
_entity.pdbx_description
1 polymer ?
#
loop_
_entity_poly.entity_id
_entity_poly.type
_entity_poly.pdbx_seq_one_letter_code
_entity_poly.pdbx_strand_id
1 'polypeptide(L)' 'MSLKDQGFRFCVSPNKQDARWLHPAVRKAMHADWIDVTDWPSEKLLAFLLPEPQQHELFSA' A
#
# COMPACT_ATOMS: atom_id res chain seq x y z
N MET A 1 -23.26 -3.37 1.21
CA MET A 1 -22.37 -3.00 0.09
C MET A 1 -21.02 -2.62 0.67
N SER A 2 -19.93 -3.22 0.20
CA SER A 2 -18.57 -2.82 0.60
C SER A 2 -18.14 -1.56 -0.15
N LEU A 3 -17.10 -0.86 0.34
CA LEU A 3 -16.49 0.26 -0.38
C LEU A 3 -15.92 -0.17 -1.74
N LYS A 4 -15.44 -1.42 -1.82
CA LYS A 4 -14.97 -2.03 -3.06
C LYS A 4 -16.09 -2.17 -4.08
N ASP A 5 -17.28 -2.61 -3.66
CA ASP A 5 -18.45 -2.72 -4.55
C ASP A 5 -18.93 -1.36 -5.07
N GLN A 6 -18.63 -0.28 -4.34
CA GLN A 6 -18.90 1.11 -4.74
C GLN A 6 -17.79 1.71 -5.62
N GLY A 7 -16.78 0.91 -6.00
CA GLY A 7 -15.70 1.34 -6.88
C GLY A 7 -14.56 2.08 -6.19
N PHE A 8 -14.54 2.15 -4.85
CA PHE A 8 -13.40 2.69 -4.12
C PHE A 8 -12.21 1.73 -4.21
N ARG A 9 -11.01 2.31 -4.16
CA ARG A 9 -9.75 1.59 -4.18
C ARG A 9 -8.99 1.85 -2.88
N PHE A 10 -8.47 0.80 -2.28
CA PHE A 10 -7.60 0.91 -1.12
C PHE A 10 -6.19 1.30 -1.58
N CYS A 11 -5.78 2.51 -1.24
CA CYS A 11 -4.52 3.07 -1.70
C CYS A 11 -3.62 3.39 -0.51
N VAL A 12 -2.31 3.19 -0.71
CA VAL A 12 -1.27 3.49 0.27
C VAL A 12 -0.41 4.63 -0.26
N SER A 13 -0.07 5.57 0.62
CA SER A 13 0.82 6.67 0.30
C SER A 13 2.23 6.15 -0.05
N PRO A 14 2.98 6.84 -0.93
CA PRO A 14 4.32 6.41 -1.32
C PRO A 14 5.32 6.39 -0.15
N ASN A 15 5.09 7.20 0.88
CA ASN A 15 5.86 7.17 2.13
C ASN A 15 5.44 6.04 3.09
N LYS A 16 4.43 5.23 2.74
CA LYS A 16 3.92 4.08 3.52
C LYS A 16 3.38 4.44 4.91
N GLN A 17 3.12 5.73 5.15
CA GLN A 17 2.62 6.22 6.45
C GLN A 17 1.10 6.27 6.53
N ASP A 18 0.41 6.28 5.39
CA ASP A 18 -1.04 6.42 5.33
C ASP A 18 -1.63 5.44 4.31
N ALA A 19 -2.80 4.89 4.65
CA ALA A 19 -3.53 3.96 3.82
C ALA A 19 -5.04 4.18 4.01
N ARG A 20 -5.75 4.43 2.90
CA ARG A 20 -7.20 4.67 2.97
C ARG A 20 -7.92 4.28 1.68
N TRP A 21 -9.23 4.09 1.79
CA TRP A 21 -10.11 3.92 0.63
C TRP A 21 -10.34 5.26 -0.05
N LEU A 22 -9.99 5.34 -1.33
CA LEU A 22 -10.14 6.54 -2.15
C LEU A 22 -11.05 6.25 -3.33
N HIS A 23 -11.92 7.22 -3.64
CA HIS A 23 -12.65 7.21 -4.90
C HIS A 23 -11.66 7.45 -6.05
N PRO A 24 -11.77 6.78 -7.22
CA PRO A 24 -10.82 6.92 -8.32
C PRO A 24 -10.61 8.38 -8.78
N ALA A 25 -11.69 9.19 -8.75
CA ALA A 25 -11.61 10.62 -9.07
C ALA A 25 -10.78 11.42 -8.05
N VAL A 26 -10.95 11.13 -6.75
CA VAL A 26 -10.19 11.77 -5.66
C VAL A 26 -8.73 11.36 -5.73
N ARG A 27 -8.46 10.07 -5.96
CA ARG A 27 -7.10 9.57 -6.17
C ARG A 27 -6.42 10.32 -7.32
N LYS A 28 -7.06 10.39 -8.49
CA LYS A 28 -6.48 11.07 -9.66
C LYS A 28 -6.24 12.56 -9.43
N ALA A 29 -7.10 13.23 -8.65
CA ALA A 29 -7.01 14.67 -8.42
C ALA A 29 -6.04 15.07 -7.29
N MET A 30 -5.95 14.28 -6.22
CA MET A 30 -5.25 14.68 -4.98
C MET A 30 -4.12 13.73 -4.56
N HIS A 31 -4.13 12.49 -5.05
CA HIS A 31 -3.28 11.40 -4.57
C HIS A 31 -2.83 10.53 -5.76
N ALA A 32 -2.40 11.14 -6.86
CA ALA A 32 -2.13 10.44 -8.12
C ALA A 32 -0.98 9.44 -7.98
N ASP A 33 -0.04 9.78 -7.11
CA ASP A 33 1.17 9.08 -6.70
C ASP A 33 0.92 8.01 -5.62
N TRP A 34 -0.32 7.86 -5.15
CA TRP A 34 -0.68 6.77 -4.25
C TRP A 34 -0.85 5.45 -4.99
N ILE A 35 -0.43 4.40 -4.32
CA ILE A 35 -0.32 3.06 -4.88
C ILE A 35 -1.59 2.29 -4.53
N ASP A 36 -2.27 1.80 -5.55
CA ASP A 36 -3.46 0.97 -5.39
C ASP A 36 -3.05 -0.45 -5.03
N VAL A 37 -3.44 -0.87 -3.82
CA VAL A 37 -3.14 -2.19 -3.27
C VAL A 37 -4.42 -3.01 -3.02
N THR A 38 -5.57 -2.56 -3.55
CA THR A 38 -6.90 -3.18 -3.31
C THR A 38 -6.92 -4.68 -3.59
N ASP A 39 -6.21 -5.10 -4.63
CA ASP A 39 -6.20 -6.47 -5.14
C ASP A 39 -4.82 -7.14 -4.96
N TRP A 40 -3.98 -6.59 -4.09
CA TRP A 40 -2.66 -7.18 -3.83
C TRP A 40 -2.78 -8.38 -2.88
N PRO A 41 -2.03 -9.47 -3.14
CA PRO A 41 -1.90 -10.54 -2.17
C PRO A 41 -1.13 -10.04 -0.94
N SER A 42 -1.46 -10.59 0.23
CA SER A 42 -0.88 -10.16 1.52
C SER A 42 0.64 -10.17 1.51
N GLU A 43 1.27 -11.15 0.87
CA GLU A 43 2.73 -11.25 0.74
C GLU A 43 3.34 -10.05 0.02
N LYS A 44 2.72 -9.62 -1.09
CA LYS A 44 3.16 -8.44 -1.85
C LYS A 44 2.95 -7.16 -1.06
N LEU A 45 1.85 -7.06 -0.33
CA LEU A 45 1.57 -5.92 0.54
C LEU A 45 2.61 -5.82 1.67
N LEU A 46 2.94 -6.94 2.30
CA LEU A 46 3.96 -7.01 3.35
C LEU A 46 5.34 -6.64 2.83
N ALA A 47 5.76 -7.19 1.68
CA ALA A 47 7.03 -6.85 1.04
C ALA A 47 7.11 -5.37 0.65
N PHE A 48 5.97 -4.76 0.33
CA PHE A 48 5.90 -3.33 0.04
C PHE A 48 6.00 -2.47 1.31
N LEU A 49 5.28 -2.84 2.37
CA LEU A 49 5.22 -2.05 3.62
C LEU A 49 6.49 -2.18 4.46
N LEU A 50 7.05 -3.38 4.53
CA LEU A 50 8.25 -3.66 5.30
C LEU A 50 9.47 -3.23 4.47
N PRO A 51 10.41 -2.44 5.03
CA PRO A 51 11.75 -2.41 4.47
C PRO A 51 12.32 -3.83 4.50
N GLU A 52 13.11 -4.22 3.49
CA GLU A 52 13.81 -5.51 3.53
C GLU A 52 14.44 -5.66 4.92
N PRO A 53 14.25 -6.80 5.60
CA PRO A 53 14.98 -7.05 6.82
C PRO A 53 16.45 -6.94 6.44
N GLN A 54 17.11 -5.87 6.87
CA GLN A 54 18.55 -5.87 6.98
C GLN A 54 18.83 -7.02 7.91
N GLN A 55 19.14 -8.19 7.35
CA GLN A 55 19.87 -9.21 8.07
C GLN A 55 21.23 -8.58 8.35
N HIS A 56 21.27 -7.69 9.34
CA HIS A 56 22.49 -7.27 9.99
C HIS A 56 23.09 -8.57 10.46
N GLU A 57 24.19 -8.95 9.81
CA GLU A 57 24.89 -10.21 9.91
C GLU A 57 24.84 -10.73 11.35
N LEU A 58 23.92 -11.66 11.61
CA LEU A 58 23.67 -12.19 12.95
C LEU A 58 24.83 -13.05 13.48
N PHE A 59 25.94 -13.20 12.73
CA PHE A 59 26.99 -14.18 13.06
C PHE A 59 28.40 -13.77 12.56
N SER A 60 28.80 -12.50 12.70
CA SER A 60 30.19 -12.10 12.42
C SER A 60 31.08 -12.36 13.65
N ALA A 61 31.75 -13.51 13.61
CA ALA A 61 32.92 -13.97 14.40
C ALA A 61 32.74 -14.37 15.87
#